data_AF-A0A936DSI1-F1
#
_entry.id   AF-A0A936DSI1-F1
#
_cell.length_a   1.000
_cell.length_b   1.000
_cell.length_c   1.000
_cell.angle_alpha   90.00
_cell.angle_beta   90.00
_cell.angle_gamma   90.00
#
_symmetry.space_group_name_H-M   'P 1'
#
loop_
_entity.id
_entity.type
_entity.pdbx_description
1 polymer ?
#
loop_
_entity_poly.entity_id
_entity_poly.type
_entity_poly.pdbx_seq_one_letter_code
_entity_poly.pdbx_strand_id
1 'polypeptide(L)'
;MKTMVITLLSIYWLNGQNLMVPHQYTVSFKSDHSNQGFGQNLTSHSPLKSVIYLNEFYTVASLEFNETMTRTEELNWLNKQENIQQFQAVYKMNSRGCNPNDSAYLAQYNMEKMKFDEIWCYKSNGISATGDTLVVAAIDNGFSYWLNDILPNVFINRLEIPDNGLDDDFNGYRDDYYGLNAQRSS
;
A
#
# COMPACT_ATOMS: atom_id res chain seq x y z
N MET A 1 28.74 16.59 29.67
CA MET A 1 27.81 16.14 28.60
C MET A 1 26.70 15.36 29.29
N LYS A 2 25.57 15.89 29.76
CA LYS A 2 24.60 16.87 29.24
C LYS A 2 24.00 16.50 27.87
N THR A 3 22.87 15.80 27.96
CA THR A 3 21.63 16.09 27.23
C THR A 3 21.63 15.86 25.71
N MET A 4 21.47 14.60 25.28
CA MET A 4 21.16 14.30 23.87
C MET A 4 20.49 12.92 23.68
N VAL A 5 19.45 12.59 24.46
CA VAL A 5 18.66 11.34 24.24
C VAL A 5 17.14 11.60 24.27
N ILE A 6 16.68 12.77 24.76
CA ILE A 6 15.24 13.06 24.90
C ILE A 6 14.62 13.67 23.62
N THR A 7 15.41 14.19 22.69
CA THR A 7 14.91 14.88 21.48
C THR A 7 14.52 13.97 20.31
N LEU A 8 15.00 12.72 20.25
CA LEU A 8 14.65 11.80 19.16
C LEU A 8 13.30 11.10 19.40
N LEU A 9 12.96 10.78 20.65
CA LEU A 9 11.64 10.21 20.99
C LEU A 9 10.51 11.24 20.83
N SER A 10 10.74 12.53 21.06
CA SER A 10 9.69 13.55 20.91
C SER A 10 9.30 13.83 19.46
N ILE A 11 10.19 13.66 18.49
CA ILE A 11 9.92 13.92 17.06
C ILE A 11 8.99 12.84 16.46
N TYR A 12 9.14 11.57 16.86
CA TYR A 12 8.21 10.51 16.42
C TYR A 12 6.80 10.66 17.03
N TRP A 13 6.71 11.18 18.25
CA TRP A 13 5.42 11.48 18.89
C TRP A 13 4.72 12.68 18.25
N LEU A 14 5.45 13.73 17.86
CA LEU A 14 4.90 14.91 17.19
C LEU A 14 4.42 14.60 15.76
N ASN A 15 5.13 13.75 15.01
CA ASN A 15 4.72 13.34 13.66
C ASN A 15 3.57 12.32 13.65
N GLY A 16 3.50 11.44 14.66
CA GLY A 16 2.41 10.46 14.78
C GLY A 16 1.03 11.08 15.03
N GLN A 17 0.96 12.26 15.67
CA GLN A 17 -0.31 12.96 15.91
C GLN A 17 -0.86 13.67 14.67
N ASN A 18 -0.01 14.14 13.76
CA ASN A 18 -0.45 14.80 12.52
C ASN A 18 -0.99 13.83 11.45
N LEU A 19 -0.72 12.53 11.62
CA LEU A 19 -1.19 11.46 10.74
C LEU A 19 -2.55 10.92 11.14
N MET A 20 -3.07 11.19 12.34
CA MET A 20 -4.44 10.76 12.70
C MET A 20 -5.48 11.73 12.13
N VAL A 21 -6.63 11.20 11.78
CA VAL A 21 -7.84 12.00 11.54
C VAL A 21 -8.51 12.21 12.89
N PRO A 22 -8.60 13.47 13.40
CA PRO A 22 -9.21 13.74 14.69
C PRO A 22 -10.64 13.20 14.77
N HIS A 23 -11.06 12.79 15.98
CA HIS A 23 -12.42 12.34 16.28
C HIS A 23 -12.90 11.09 15.53
N GLN A 24 -12.04 10.41 14.75
CA GLN A 24 -12.44 9.26 13.94
C GLN A 24 -11.74 7.97 14.35
N TYR A 25 -12.53 6.90 14.50
CA TYR A 25 -12.06 5.58 14.90
C TYR A 25 -12.71 4.48 14.08
N THR A 26 -11.92 3.50 13.66
CA THR A 26 -12.45 2.21 13.20
C THR A 26 -12.61 1.29 14.39
N VAL A 27 -13.76 0.65 14.50
CA VAL A 27 -14.08 -0.28 15.59
C VAL A 27 -14.46 -1.64 15.03
N SER A 28 -14.06 -2.68 15.76
CA SER A 28 -14.54 -4.03 15.58
C SER A 28 -15.42 -4.39 16.77
N PHE A 29 -16.63 -4.85 16.49
CA PHE A 29 -17.59 -5.32 17.49
C PHE A 29 -17.44 -6.82 17.70
N LYS A 30 -17.91 -7.29 18.86
CA LYS A 30 -18.14 -8.72 19.10
C LYS A 30 -19.09 -9.26 18.03
N SER A 31 -18.82 -10.47 17.54
CA SER A 31 -19.59 -11.10 16.46
C SER A 31 -20.97 -11.56 16.94
N ASP A 32 -21.89 -10.60 17.09
CA ASP A 32 -23.31 -10.84 17.33
C ASP A 32 -24.16 -9.91 16.45
N HIS A 33 -25.37 -10.36 16.11
CA HIS A 33 -26.28 -9.58 15.25
C HIS A 33 -26.93 -8.39 15.98
N SER A 34 -26.69 -8.22 17.29
CA SER A 34 -27.23 -7.09 18.07
C SER A 34 -26.60 -5.74 17.74
N ASN A 35 -25.47 -5.72 17.02
CA ASN A 35 -24.77 -4.48 16.73
C ASN A 35 -25.54 -3.53 15.80
N GLN A 36 -26.50 -4.00 15.00
CA GLN A 36 -27.27 -3.13 14.06
C GLN A 36 -27.86 -1.88 14.71
N GLY A 37 -28.26 -1.96 15.99
CA GLY A 37 -28.84 -0.85 16.75
C GLY A 37 -27.83 0.15 17.32
N PHE A 38 -26.53 -0.18 17.30
CA PHE A 38 -25.50 0.68 17.86
C PHE A 38 -25.37 1.97 17.04
N GLY A 39 -25.55 3.11 17.71
CA GLY A 39 -25.50 4.43 17.07
C GLY A 39 -26.73 4.81 16.26
N GLN A 40 -27.89 4.14 16.39
CA GLN A 40 -29.09 4.53 15.66
C GLN A 40 -29.88 5.69 16.28
N ASN A 41 -29.67 6.00 17.56
CA ASN A 41 -30.36 7.09 18.27
C ASN A 41 -29.37 8.21 18.65
N LEU A 42 -28.63 8.72 17.66
CA LEU A 42 -27.75 9.87 17.88
C LEU A 42 -28.60 11.14 18.02
N THR A 43 -28.45 11.80 19.16
CA THR A 43 -29.05 13.11 19.45
C THR A 43 -27.97 14.17 19.42
N SER A 44 -28.35 15.45 19.50
CA SER A 44 -27.40 16.57 19.61
C SER A 44 -26.47 16.48 20.84
N HIS A 45 -26.86 15.72 21.86
CA HIS A 45 -26.07 15.50 23.08
C HIS A 45 -25.31 14.17 23.06
N SER A 46 -25.43 13.36 22.00
CA SER A 46 -24.69 12.12 21.87
C SER A 46 -23.19 12.40 21.65
N PRO A 47 -22.29 11.59 22.25
CA PRO A 47 -20.85 11.75 22.05
C PRO A 47 -20.43 11.48 20.60
N LEU A 48 -21.15 10.57 19.94
CA LEU A 48 -20.95 10.26 18.53
C LEU A 48 -21.77 11.21 17.63
N LYS A 49 -21.11 11.72 16.61
CA LYS A 49 -21.70 12.47 15.49
C LYS A 49 -22.22 11.52 14.41
N SER A 50 -21.50 10.44 14.11
CA SER A 50 -21.93 9.45 13.11
C SER A 50 -21.36 8.05 13.37
N VAL A 51 -22.06 7.04 12.83
CA VAL A 51 -21.66 5.63 12.81
C VAL A 51 -21.91 5.07 11.41
N ILE A 52 -20.89 4.50 10.78
CA ILE A 52 -20.97 3.92 9.42
C ILE A 52 -20.45 2.49 9.48
N TYR A 53 -21.31 1.50 9.22
CA TYR A 53 -20.87 0.11 9.11
C TYR A 53 -20.09 -0.14 7.82
N LEU A 54 -18.95 -0.81 7.95
CA LEU A 54 -18.03 -1.10 6.83
C LEU A 54 -18.22 -2.51 6.27
N ASN A 55 -19.14 -3.29 6.84
CA ASN A 55 -19.52 -4.61 6.37
C ASN A 55 -20.99 -4.93 6.69
N GLU A 56 -21.56 -5.88 5.94
CA GLU A 56 -22.97 -6.29 6.08
C GLU A 56 -23.27 -7.08 7.36
N PHE A 57 -22.22 -7.58 8.03
CA PHE A 57 -22.36 -8.30 9.30
C PHE A 57 -22.40 -7.36 10.51
N TYR A 58 -22.25 -6.05 10.30
CA TYR A 58 -22.26 -5.04 11.37
C TYR A 58 -21.19 -5.27 12.44
N THR A 59 -20.08 -5.94 12.08
CA THR A 59 -18.97 -6.24 12.99
C THR A 59 -17.81 -5.28 12.86
N VAL A 60 -17.80 -4.43 11.83
CA VAL A 60 -16.82 -3.36 11.64
C VAL A 60 -17.54 -2.06 11.33
N ALA A 61 -17.20 -0.98 12.03
CA ALA A 61 -17.73 0.35 11.75
C ALA A 61 -16.66 1.45 11.85
N SER A 62 -16.91 2.55 11.15
CA SER A 62 -16.27 3.84 11.36
C SER A 62 -17.14 4.69 12.28
N LEU A 63 -16.54 5.24 13.33
CA LEU A 63 -17.16 6.14 14.29
C LEU A 63 -16.57 7.54 14.14
N GLU A 64 -17.44 8.55 14.17
CA GLU A 64 -17.04 9.96 14.25
C GLU A 64 -17.60 10.56 15.54
N PHE A 65 -16.74 11.11 16.39
CA PHE A 65 -17.10 11.81 17.61
C PHE A 65 -17.44 13.28 17.32
N ASN A 66 -18.16 13.90 18.24
CA ASN A 66 -18.39 15.33 18.22
C ASN A 66 -17.06 16.08 18.42
N GLU A 67 -16.79 17.10 17.60
CA GLU A 67 -15.56 17.90 17.61
C GLU A 67 -15.31 18.64 18.94
N THR A 68 -16.34 18.74 19.78
CA THR A 68 -16.25 19.32 21.13
C THR A 68 -15.57 18.39 22.15
N MET A 69 -15.47 17.08 21.86
CA MET A 69 -14.88 16.10 22.77
C MET A 69 -13.35 16.13 22.71
N THR A 70 -12.73 15.95 23.87
CA THR A 70 -11.29 15.71 23.96
C THR A 70 -10.96 14.24 23.68
N ARG A 71 -9.76 13.98 23.15
CA ARG A 71 -9.29 12.60 22.89
C ARG A 71 -9.40 11.69 24.12
N THR A 72 -9.15 12.21 25.31
CA THR A 72 -9.25 11.42 26.55
C THR A 72 -10.69 11.00 26.83
N GLU A 73 -11.67 11.89 26.60
CA GLU A 73 -13.09 11.57 26.77
C GLU A 73 -13.57 10.53 25.76
N GLU A 74 -13.11 10.63 24.50
CA GLU A 74 -13.39 9.65 23.45
C GLU A 74 -12.87 8.26 23.81
N LEU A 75 -11.59 8.16 24.17
CA LEU A 75 -10.96 6.90 24.56
C LEU A 75 -11.63 6.30 25.81
N ASN A 76 -11.98 7.14 26.78
CA ASN A 76 -12.72 6.69 27.95
C ASN A 76 -14.12 6.18 27.59
N TRP A 77 -14.80 6.79 26.62
CA TRP A 77 -16.09 6.33 26.14
C TRP A 77 -15.98 5.01 25.38
N LEU A 78 -15.00 4.88 24.48
CA LEU A 78 -14.74 3.67 23.70
C LEU A 78 -14.45 2.47 24.61
N ASN A 79 -13.59 2.64 25.62
CA ASN A 79 -13.25 1.58 26.58
C ASN A 79 -14.43 1.12 27.45
N LYS A 80 -15.50 1.91 27.56
CA LYS A 80 -16.71 1.55 28.32
C LYS A 80 -17.71 0.73 27.50
N GLN A 81 -17.56 0.64 26.18
CA GLN A 81 -18.51 -0.07 25.33
C GLN A 81 -18.24 -1.58 25.39
N GLU A 82 -19.13 -2.33 26.03
CA GLU A 82 -18.95 -3.79 26.16
C GLU A 82 -19.01 -4.54 24.83
N ASN A 83 -19.70 -3.99 23.83
CA ASN A 83 -19.83 -4.60 22.51
C ASN A 83 -18.62 -4.33 21.59
N ILE A 84 -17.76 -3.36 21.92
CA ILE A 84 -16.53 -3.10 21.16
C ILE A 84 -15.44 -4.07 21.61
N GLN A 85 -14.90 -4.85 20.66
CA GLN A 85 -13.78 -5.75 20.90
C GLN A 85 -12.44 -5.03 20.73
N GLN A 86 -12.32 -4.19 19.71
CA GLN A 86 -11.12 -3.41 19.42
C GLN A 86 -11.49 -2.10 18.74
N PHE A 87 -10.68 -1.06 18.95
CA PHE A 87 -10.77 0.18 18.20
C PHE A 87 -9.39 0.69 17.81
N GLN A 88 -9.32 1.44 16.71
CA GLN A 88 -8.12 2.08 16.21
C GLN A 88 -8.46 3.47 15.66
N ALA A 89 -7.60 4.46 15.91
CA ALA A 89 -7.75 5.77 15.30
C ALA A 89 -7.65 5.65 13.77
N VAL A 90 -8.42 6.46 13.05
CA VAL A 90 -8.28 6.58 11.59
C VAL A 90 -7.02 7.40 11.29
N TYR A 91 -6.22 6.95 10.32
CA TYR A 91 -5.01 7.66 9.90
C TYR A 91 -5.20 8.22 8.49
N LYS A 92 -4.73 9.45 8.29
CA LYS A 92 -4.55 10.07 6.98
C LYS A 92 -3.60 9.20 6.18
N MET A 93 -4.10 8.73 5.04
CA MET A 93 -3.28 8.06 4.04
C MET A 93 -3.10 9.00 2.85
N ASN A 94 -1.88 9.04 2.32
CA ASN A 94 -1.65 9.67 1.02
C ASN A 94 -2.03 8.69 -0.08
N SER A 95 -2.54 9.21 -1.19
CA SER A 95 -2.72 8.41 -2.39
C SER A 95 -1.39 7.79 -2.79
N ARG A 96 -1.42 6.49 -3.13
CA ARG A 96 -0.29 5.76 -3.68
C ARG A 96 -0.21 5.89 -5.21
N GLY A 97 -1.26 6.47 -5.79
CA GLY A 97 -1.50 6.56 -7.21
C GLY A 97 -1.01 7.86 -7.82
N CYS A 98 -0.90 7.83 -9.14
CA CYS A 98 -0.65 8.99 -9.98
C CYS A 98 -1.17 8.67 -11.38
N ASN A 99 -1.38 9.70 -12.20
CA ASN A 99 -1.83 9.48 -13.57
C ASN A 99 -0.68 8.88 -14.39
N PRO A 100 -0.91 7.74 -15.07
CA PRO A 100 0.02 7.21 -16.05
C PRO A 100 0.30 8.24 -17.14
N ASN A 101 1.53 8.25 -17.65
CA ASN A 101 2.00 9.19 -18.67
C ASN A 101 1.68 8.74 -20.11
N ASP A 102 1.07 7.57 -20.28
CA ASP A 102 0.63 7.04 -21.56
C ASP A 102 -0.70 7.67 -21.97
N SER A 103 -0.74 8.35 -23.12
CA SER A 103 -1.93 8.99 -23.67
C SER A 103 -3.03 7.99 -24.05
N ALA A 104 -2.67 6.73 -24.27
CA ALA A 104 -3.60 5.64 -24.58
C ALA A 104 -4.10 4.90 -23.34
N TYR A 105 -3.74 5.30 -22.11
CA TYR A 105 -4.10 4.58 -20.88
C TYR A 105 -5.60 4.30 -20.77
N LEU A 106 -6.46 5.29 -21.06
CA LEU A 106 -7.92 5.14 -20.99
C LEU A 106 -8.49 4.17 -22.04
N ALA A 107 -7.74 3.86 -23.10
CA ALA A 107 -8.13 2.86 -24.09
C ALA A 107 -7.80 1.43 -23.62
N GLN A 108 -6.99 1.26 -22.57
CA GLN A 108 -6.57 -0.04 -22.05
C GLN A 108 -7.57 -0.52 -20.97
N TYR A 109 -8.65 -1.17 -21.41
CA TYR A 109 -9.75 -1.65 -20.55
C TYR A 109 -9.28 -2.35 -19.27
N ASN A 110 -8.28 -3.24 -19.38
CA ASN A 110 -7.77 -4.00 -18.24
C ASN A 110 -7.13 -3.11 -17.18
N MET A 111 -6.43 -2.05 -17.61
CA MET A 111 -5.72 -1.15 -16.71
C MET A 111 -6.68 -0.33 -15.86
N GLU A 112 -7.76 0.17 -16.46
CA GLU A 112 -8.85 0.83 -15.74
C GLU A 112 -9.59 -0.13 -14.81
N LYS A 113 -9.93 -1.34 -15.29
CA LYS A 113 -10.65 -2.32 -14.47
C LYS A 113 -9.86 -2.80 -13.26
N MET A 114 -8.55 -2.93 -13.41
CA MET A 114 -7.64 -3.30 -12.31
C MET A 114 -7.19 -2.09 -11.49
N LYS A 115 -7.63 -0.86 -11.84
CA LYS A 115 -7.35 0.38 -11.10
C LYS A 115 -5.85 0.63 -10.91
N PHE A 116 -5.06 0.42 -11.97
CA PHE A 116 -3.60 0.56 -11.90
C PHE A 116 -3.15 1.98 -11.55
N ASP A 117 -3.94 3.00 -11.89
CA ASP A 117 -3.72 4.40 -11.53
C ASP A 117 -3.69 4.62 -10.01
N GLU A 118 -4.38 3.80 -9.22
CA GLU A 118 -4.36 3.87 -7.74
C GLU A 118 -2.98 3.48 -7.15
N ILE A 119 -2.12 2.82 -7.94
CA ILE A 119 -0.79 2.34 -7.51
C ILE A 119 0.36 2.69 -8.46
N TRP A 120 0.12 3.42 -9.54
CA TRP A 120 1.10 3.61 -10.63
C TRP A 120 2.46 4.15 -10.16
N CYS A 121 2.45 5.07 -9.19
CA CYS A 121 3.66 5.65 -8.61
C CYS A 121 4.13 4.95 -7.33
N TYR A 122 3.47 3.86 -6.91
CA TYR A 122 3.85 3.12 -5.73
C TYR A 122 5.00 2.18 -6.02
N LYS A 123 6.20 2.52 -5.53
CA LYS A 123 7.42 1.69 -5.65
C LYS A 123 7.69 1.22 -7.11
N SER A 124 7.54 2.13 -8.07
CA SER A 124 7.73 1.87 -9.50
C SER A 124 9.18 1.78 -9.96
N ASN A 125 10.15 1.77 -9.04
CA ASN A 125 11.58 1.77 -9.36
C ASN A 125 12.16 0.37 -9.59
N GLY A 126 11.34 -0.68 -9.51
CA GLY A 126 11.80 -2.07 -9.70
C GLY A 126 12.70 -2.59 -8.59
N ILE A 127 12.67 -1.99 -7.39
CA ILE A 127 13.47 -2.44 -6.25
C ILE A 127 12.58 -3.08 -5.18
N SER A 128 12.99 -4.25 -4.71
CA SER A 128 12.32 -5.02 -3.67
C SER A 128 12.36 -4.30 -2.32
N ALA A 129 11.60 -4.80 -1.34
CA ALA A 129 11.66 -4.26 0.02
C ALA A 129 13.03 -4.44 0.71
N THR A 130 13.86 -5.36 0.21
CA THR A 130 15.21 -5.64 0.72
C THR A 130 16.32 -4.89 -0.02
N GLY A 131 15.99 -4.16 -1.10
CA GLY A 131 16.96 -3.40 -1.88
C GLY A 131 17.44 -4.10 -3.15
N ASP A 132 16.94 -5.29 -3.45
CA ASP A 132 17.31 -6.06 -4.64
C ASP A 132 16.51 -5.63 -5.88
N THR A 133 17.11 -5.76 -7.07
CA THR A 133 16.40 -5.55 -8.33
C THR A 133 15.37 -6.65 -8.56
N LEU A 134 14.13 -6.26 -8.87
CA LEU A 134 13.07 -7.16 -9.27
C LEU A 134 13.19 -7.45 -10.77
N VAL A 135 13.22 -8.73 -11.13
CA VAL A 135 13.26 -9.19 -12.52
C VAL A 135 12.06 -10.09 -12.77
N VAL A 136 11.34 -9.84 -13.86
CA VAL A 136 10.23 -10.69 -14.32
C VAL A 136 10.72 -11.49 -15.51
N ALA A 137 10.75 -12.82 -15.36
CA ALA A 137 11.07 -13.72 -16.46
C ALA A 137 9.79 -14.09 -17.24
N ALA A 138 9.78 -13.81 -18.54
CA ALA A 138 8.73 -14.23 -19.46
C ALA A 138 9.27 -15.36 -20.35
N ILE A 139 8.62 -16.53 -20.32
CA ILE A 139 8.96 -17.68 -21.18
C ILE A 139 7.98 -17.67 -22.36
N ASP A 140 8.47 -17.22 -23.51
CA ASP A 140 7.71 -17.09 -24.77
C ASP A 140 8.66 -17.38 -25.95
N ASN A 141 8.22 -17.16 -27.18
CA ASN A 141 9.02 -17.23 -28.41
C ASN A 141 10.03 -16.07 -28.55
N GLY A 142 10.23 -15.30 -27.49
CA GLY A 142 11.04 -14.08 -27.46
C GLY A 142 10.23 -12.81 -27.71
N PHE A 143 10.91 -11.67 -27.64
CA PHE A 143 10.35 -10.35 -27.90
C PHE A 143 11.40 -9.46 -28.56
N SER A 144 10.93 -8.38 -29.19
CA SER A 144 11.82 -7.33 -29.69
C SER A 144 12.22 -6.41 -28.54
N TYR A 145 13.48 -6.51 -28.11
CA TYR A 145 14.00 -5.72 -26.99
C TYR A 145 14.31 -4.25 -27.36
N TRP A 146 14.29 -3.91 -28.66
CA TRP A 146 14.56 -2.56 -29.14
C TRP A 146 13.31 -1.67 -29.29
N LEU A 147 12.14 -2.16 -28.86
CA LEU A 147 10.92 -1.34 -28.82
C LEU A 147 11.07 -0.24 -27.75
N ASN A 148 10.76 1.02 -28.09
CA ASN A 148 10.94 2.18 -27.21
C ASN A 148 10.26 2.02 -25.84
N ASP A 149 9.10 1.37 -25.79
CA ASP A 149 8.33 1.17 -24.54
C ASP A 149 8.91 0.05 -23.66
N ILE A 150 9.72 -0.84 -24.23
CA ILE A 150 10.30 -1.99 -23.54
C ILE A 150 11.77 -1.74 -23.18
N LEU A 151 12.54 -1.12 -24.08
CA LEU A 151 13.98 -0.91 -23.97
C LEU A 151 14.45 -0.40 -22.58
N PRO A 152 13.76 0.56 -21.93
CA PRO A 152 14.17 1.02 -20.59
C PRO A 152 14.03 -0.04 -19.48
N ASN A 153 13.22 -1.06 -19.71
CA ASN A 153 12.86 -2.10 -18.74
C ASN A 153 13.48 -3.48 -19.08
N VAL A 154 14.29 -3.57 -20.13
CA VAL A 154 14.96 -4.83 -20.51
C VAL A 154 15.96 -5.23 -19.43
N PHE A 155 15.88 -6.48 -18.98
CA PHE A 155 16.88 -7.04 -18.07
C PHE A 155 18.23 -7.13 -18.77
N ILE A 156 19.30 -6.84 -18.02
CA ILE A 156 20.68 -6.97 -18.47
C ILE A 156 21.42 -7.86 -17.48
N ASN A 157 21.99 -8.96 -17.96
CA ASN A 157 22.98 -9.72 -17.23
C ASN A 157 24.31 -8.95 -17.23
N ARG A 158 24.61 -8.29 -16.10
CA ARG A 158 25.82 -7.45 -15.97
C ARG A 158 27.11 -8.25 -15.86
N LEU A 159 27.02 -9.57 -15.75
CA LEU A 159 28.17 -10.46 -15.68
C LEU A 159 28.57 -11.02 -17.05
N GLU A 160 27.78 -10.75 -18.09
CA GLU A 160 28.03 -11.21 -19.47
C GLU A 160 28.63 -10.10 -20.35
N ILE A 161 29.55 -10.48 -21.24
CA ILE A 161 30.02 -9.63 -22.33
C ILE A 161 29.19 -9.98 -23.57
N PRO A 162 28.45 -9.01 -24.16
CA PRO A 162 27.58 -9.32 -25.28
C PRO A 162 28.35 -9.77 -26.52
N ASP A 163 27.82 -10.79 -27.19
CA ASP A 163 28.24 -11.30 -28.50
C ASP A 163 29.71 -11.79 -28.56
N ASN A 164 30.25 -12.33 -27.45
CA ASN A 164 31.62 -12.87 -27.43
C ASN A 164 31.69 -14.40 -27.65
N GLY A 165 30.54 -15.09 -27.65
CA GLY A 165 30.47 -16.54 -27.85
C GLY A 165 30.84 -17.37 -26.63
N LEU A 166 30.98 -16.76 -25.45
CA LEU A 166 31.41 -17.39 -24.20
C LEU A 166 30.28 -17.33 -23.16
N ASP A 167 30.51 -18.06 -22.07
CA ASP A 167 29.73 -17.99 -20.82
C ASP A 167 30.67 -17.32 -19.82
N ASP A 168 30.50 -16.00 -19.63
CA ASP A 168 31.43 -15.17 -18.85
C ASP A 168 31.12 -15.23 -17.34
N ASP A 169 29.86 -15.52 -16.99
CA ASP A 169 29.40 -15.62 -15.61
C ASP A 169 29.42 -17.06 -15.05
N PHE A 170 29.72 -18.04 -15.90
CA PHE A 170 29.79 -19.47 -15.61
C PHE A 170 28.46 -20.08 -15.14
N ASN A 171 27.33 -19.55 -15.60
CA ASN A 171 26.00 -20.03 -15.25
C ASN A 171 25.51 -21.20 -16.15
N GLY A 172 26.26 -21.53 -17.21
CA GLY A 172 25.96 -22.60 -18.16
C GLY A 172 25.27 -22.13 -19.44
N TYR A 173 25.09 -20.82 -19.64
CA TYR A 173 24.44 -20.24 -20.81
C TYR A 173 25.36 -19.23 -21.51
N ARG A 174 25.66 -19.49 -22.79
CA ARG A 174 26.47 -18.57 -23.60
C ARG A 174 25.64 -17.37 -24.08
N ASP A 175 26.24 -16.18 -24.03
CA ASP A 175 25.71 -14.92 -24.55
C ASP A 175 24.28 -14.58 -24.06
N ASP A 176 23.96 -14.78 -22.77
CA ASP A 176 22.62 -14.55 -22.21
C ASP A 176 22.39 -13.12 -21.68
N TYR A 177 23.09 -12.14 -22.26
CA TYR A 177 23.12 -10.73 -21.84
C TYR A 177 21.73 -10.07 -21.69
N TYR A 178 20.79 -10.37 -22.59
CA TYR A 178 19.40 -9.87 -22.55
C TYR A 178 18.40 -10.93 -22.05
N GLY A 179 18.90 -12.00 -21.44
CA GLY A 179 18.15 -13.20 -21.09
C GLY A 179 18.48 -14.39 -21.98
N LEU A 180 17.92 -15.53 -21.62
CA LEU A 180 18.25 -16.82 -22.20
C LEU A 180 17.49 -17.12 -23.49
N ASN A 181 18.20 -17.51 -24.55
CA ASN A 181 17.61 -18.13 -25.75
C ASN A 181 17.84 -19.65 -25.76
N ALA A 182 16.86 -20.40 -25.26
CA ALA A 182 16.95 -21.86 -25.14
C ALA A 182 17.17 -22.62 -26.47
N GLN A 183 16.91 -22.01 -27.64
CA GLN A 183 17.16 -22.65 -28.94
C GLN A 183 18.60 -22.47 -29.43
N ARG A 184 19.32 -21.45 -28.95
CA ARG A 184 20.72 -21.19 -29.32
C ARG A 184 21.72 -21.71 -28.28
N SER A 185 21.26 -22.03 -27.08
CA SER A 185 22.09 -22.47 -25.96
C SER A 185 22.44 -23.96 -25.96
N SER A 186 22.13 -24.71 -27.03
CA SER A 186 22.57 -26.10 -27.25
C SER A 186 23.83 -26.17 -28.11
#